data_AF-X1RPN9-F1
#
_entry.id   AF-X1RPN9-F1
#
_cell.length_a   1.000
_cell.length_b   1.000
_cell.length_c   1.000
_cell.angle_alpha   90.00
_cell.angle_beta   90.00
_cell.angle_gamma   90.00
#
_symmetry.space_group_name_H-M   'P 1'
#
loop_
_entity.id
_entity.type
_entity.pdbx_description
1 polymer ?
#
loop_
_entity_poly.entity_id
_entity_poly.type
_entity_poly.pdbx_seq_one_letter_code
_entity_poly.pdbx_strand_id
1 'polypeptide(L)'
;LDDRRWNTEGNYNFINFFREDLSNSEKILTHWICYITDRQMPFEVVWDKGGYIFSELVFEYTRRKISPQQVIENHYEGYPDKNKVRFRFKSSDNTTFASRYITDDYQNISCFSL
;
A
#
# COMPACT_ATOMS: atom_id res chain seq x y z
N LEU A 1 4.40 -22.68 -8.05
CA LEU A 1 4.86 -21.34 -8.51
C LEU A 1 5.04 -20.40 -7.32
N ASP A 2 4.03 -20.30 -6.46
CA ASP A 2 4.07 -19.43 -5.27
C ASP A 2 5.13 -19.82 -4.23
N ASP A 3 5.35 -21.12 -3.98
CA ASP A 3 6.41 -21.55 -3.04
C ASP A 3 7.79 -21.05 -3.48
N ARG A 4 8.07 -21.10 -4.78
CA ARG A 4 9.31 -20.53 -5.34
C ARG A 4 9.32 -19.02 -5.29
N ARG A 5 8.15 -18.38 -5.48
CA ARG A 5 8.04 -16.92 -5.41
C ARG A 5 8.39 -16.43 -4.02
N TRP A 6 7.90 -17.07 -2.96
CA TRP A 6 8.02 -16.58 -1.59
C TRP A 6 9.18 -17.18 -0.78
N ASN A 7 9.60 -18.42 -1.06
CA ASN A 7 10.55 -19.16 -0.22
C ASN A 7 11.96 -19.33 -0.85
N THR A 8 12.43 -18.37 -1.66
CA THR A 8 13.76 -18.43 -2.27
C THR A 8 14.74 -17.51 -1.53
N GLU A 9 15.82 -18.06 -0.98
CA GLU A 9 16.83 -17.39 -0.13
C GLU A 9 17.66 -16.27 -0.82
N GLY A 10 17.44 -16.01 -2.11
CA GLY A 10 18.12 -14.94 -2.85
C GLY A 10 17.18 -13.95 -3.53
N ASN A 11 15.87 -14.07 -3.29
CA ASN A 11 14.91 -13.23 -3.98
C ASN A 11 14.59 -11.97 -3.15
N TYR A 12 14.27 -10.92 -3.88
CA TYR A 12 13.77 -9.62 -3.44
C TYR A 12 12.42 -9.71 -2.69
N ASN A 13 12.20 -10.72 -1.84
CA ASN A 13 10.94 -10.96 -1.13
C ASN A 13 10.83 -10.19 0.18
N PHE A 14 11.58 -9.10 0.34
CA PHE A 14 11.64 -8.27 1.55
C PHE A 14 10.40 -7.37 1.74
N ILE A 15 9.25 -7.74 1.15
CA ILE A 15 8.03 -7.01 1.44
C ILE A 15 7.68 -7.27 2.89
N ASN A 16 7.70 -6.21 3.68
CA ASN A 16 7.29 -6.24 5.08
C ASN A 16 5.77 -6.30 5.10
N PHE A 17 5.19 -7.50 5.24
CA PHE A 17 3.74 -7.64 5.33
C PHE A 17 3.25 -7.31 6.74
N PHE A 18 2.07 -6.69 6.86
CA PHE A 18 1.51 -6.36 8.18
C PHE A 18 1.14 -7.58 9.04
N ARG A 19 1.02 -8.75 8.41
CA ARG A 19 0.76 -10.05 9.04
C ARG A 19 1.28 -11.19 8.18
N GLU A 20 1.46 -12.36 8.79
CA GLU A 20 2.08 -13.52 8.14
C GLU A 20 1.09 -14.40 7.37
N ASP A 21 -0.16 -14.50 7.82
CA ASP A 21 -1.20 -15.39 7.27
C ASP A 21 -1.96 -14.79 6.06
N LEU A 22 -1.25 -14.02 5.23
CA LEU A 22 -1.75 -13.56 3.94
C LEU A 22 -1.70 -14.70 2.91
N SER A 23 -2.79 -14.84 2.16
CA SER A 23 -2.88 -15.69 0.98
C SER A 23 -1.94 -15.21 -0.11
N ASN A 24 -1.60 -16.12 -1.03
CA ASN A 24 -0.73 -15.78 -2.17
C ASN A 24 -1.33 -14.66 -3.04
N SER A 25 -2.66 -14.63 -3.21
CA SER A 25 -3.35 -13.57 -3.95
C SER A 25 -3.20 -12.21 -3.28
N GLU A 26 -3.33 -12.15 -1.96
CA GLU A 26 -3.11 -10.91 -1.19
C GLU A 26 -1.67 -10.43 -1.34
N LYS A 27 -0.68 -11.33 -1.18
CA LYS A 27 0.75 -11.02 -1.34
C LYS A 27 1.10 -10.52 -2.75
N ILE A 28 0.53 -11.14 -3.79
CA ILE A 28 0.71 -10.71 -5.19
C ILE A 28 0.15 -9.31 -5.38
N LEU A 29 -1.07 -9.04 -4.89
CA LEU A 29 -1.71 -7.74 -5.06
C LEU A 29 -0.93 -6.64 -4.32
N THR A 30 -0.45 -6.91 -3.10
CA THR A 30 0.44 -5.99 -2.36
C THR A 30 1.69 -5.65 -3.17
N HIS A 31 2.34 -6.67 -3.76
CA HIS A 31 3.52 -6.47 -4.59
C HIS A 31 3.24 -5.54 -5.78
N TRP A 32 2.12 -5.76 -6.47
CA TRP A 32 1.69 -4.91 -7.59
C TRP A 32 1.39 -3.48 -7.17
N ILE A 33 0.70 -3.28 -6.04
CA ILE A 33 0.43 -1.94 -5.53
C ILE A 33 1.75 -1.24 -5.20
N CYS A 34 2.64 -1.87 -4.44
CA CYS A 34 3.99 -1.33 -4.17
C CYS A 34 4.71 -0.90 -5.46
N TYR A 35 4.67 -1.75 -6.49
CA TYR A 35 5.32 -1.48 -7.77
C TYR A 35 4.72 -0.28 -8.53
N ILE A 36 3.39 -0.09 -8.48
CA ILE A 36 2.70 0.98 -9.19
C ILE A 36 2.78 2.30 -8.43
N THR A 37 2.64 2.28 -7.10
CA THR A 37 2.48 3.49 -6.29
C THR A 37 3.77 4.30 -6.15
N ASP A 38 4.96 3.71 -6.37
CA ASP A 38 6.17 4.53 -6.34
C ASP A 38 7.34 3.95 -7.17
N ARG A 39 7.39 4.32 -8.45
CA ARG A 39 8.49 3.96 -9.37
C ARG A 39 9.74 4.86 -9.24
N GLN A 40 9.77 5.80 -8.29
CA GLN A 40 10.87 6.77 -8.16
C GLN A 40 11.48 6.86 -6.76
N MET A 41 10.96 6.11 -5.77
CA MET A 41 11.60 5.91 -4.48
C MET A 41 12.43 4.62 -4.42
N PRO A 42 13.45 4.56 -3.53
CA PRO A 42 14.20 3.33 -3.32
C PRO A 42 13.25 2.18 -2.96
N PHE A 43 13.43 1.04 -3.62
CA PHE A 43 12.51 -0.10 -3.48
C PHE A 43 12.41 -0.56 -2.02
N GLU A 44 13.48 -0.42 -1.25
CA GLU A 44 13.54 -0.76 0.17
C GLU A 44 12.51 0.03 0.98
N VAL A 45 12.34 1.33 0.68
CA VAL A 45 11.39 2.20 1.40
C VAL A 45 9.96 1.82 1.06
N VAL A 46 9.71 1.55 -0.23
CA VAL A 46 8.38 1.19 -0.72
C VAL A 46 7.97 -0.18 -0.22
N TRP A 47 8.88 -1.14 -0.19
CA TRP A 47 8.56 -2.51 0.21
C TRP A 47 8.55 -2.72 1.72
N ASP A 48 9.30 -1.91 2.47
CA ASP A 48 9.20 -1.89 3.93
C ASP A 48 7.91 -1.18 4.37
N LYS A 49 7.78 0.12 4.10
CA LYS A 49 6.65 0.91 4.60
C LYS A 49 5.37 0.73 3.77
N GLY A 50 5.50 0.79 2.45
CA GLY A 50 4.38 0.59 1.54
C GLY A 50 3.89 -0.86 1.58
N GLY A 51 4.81 -1.84 1.62
CA GLY A 51 4.47 -3.25 1.79
C GLY A 51 3.56 -3.49 2.99
N TYR A 52 3.90 -2.89 4.13
CA TYR A 52 3.15 -3.04 5.36
C TYR A 52 1.75 -2.43 5.22
N ILE A 53 1.66 -1.17 4.82
CA ILE A 53 0.38 -0.45 4.71
C ILE A 53 -0.52 -1.05 3.62
N PHE A 54 0.04 -1.35 2.44
CA PHE A 54 -0.74 -1.89 1.32
C PHE A 54 -1.18 -3.32 1.53
N SER A 55 -0.45 -4.12 2.32
CA SER A 55 -0.92 -5.46 2.67
C SER A 55 -2.10 -5.42 3.63
N GLU A 56 -2.15 -4.46 4.55
CA GLU A 56 -3.33 -4.23 5.39
C GLU A 56 -4.54 -3.81 4.53
N LEU A 57 -4.34 -2.83 3.64
CA LEU A 57 -5.35 -2.37 2.69
C LEU A 57 -5.94 -3.53 1.88
N VAL A 58 -5.07 -4.37 1.30
CA VAL A 58 -5.47 -5.54 0.50
C VAL A 58 -6.24 -6.56 1.34
N PHE A 59 -5.82 -6.79 2.58
CA PHE A 59 -6.53 -7.69 3.49
C PHE A 59 -7.92 -7.16 3.82
N GLU A 60 -8.08 -5.86 4.09
CA GLU A 60 -9.39 -5.27 4.33
C GLU A 60 -10.30 -5.41 3.10
N TYR A 61 -9.77 -5.08 1.93
CA TYR A 61 -10.49 -5.19 0.66
C TYR A 61 -10.97 -6.62 0.38
N THR A 62 -10.08 -7.60 0.53
CA THR A 62 -10.36 -9.00 0.16
C THR A 62 -11.18 -9.75 1.20
N ARG A 63 -11.03 -9.43 2.50
CA ARG A 63 -11.67 -10.20 3.59
C ARG A 63 -12.83 -9.51 4.28
N ARG A 64 -12.85 -8.18 4.37
CA ARG A 64 -13.90 -7.45 5.13
C ARG A 64 -15.15 -7.13 4.32
N LYS A 65 -15.17 -7.44 3.01
CA LYS A 65 -16.30 -7.15 2.08
C LYS A 65 -16.76 -5.69 2.13
N ILE A 66 -15.85 -4.78 2.44
CA ILE A 66 -16.11 -3.34 2.41
C ILE A 66 -15.94 -2.81 0.98
N SER A 67 -16.57 -1.67 0.67
CA SER A 67 -16.47 -1.08 -0.65
C SER A 67 -15.03 -0.58 -0.90
N PRO A 68 -14.56 -0.55 -2.16
CA PRO A 68 -13.26 0.05 -2.49
C PRO A 68 -13.11 1.47 -1.93
N GLN A 69 -14.17 2.27 -1.97
CA GLN A 69 -14.15 3.62 -1.42
C GLN A 69 -13.89 3.63 0.09
N GLN A 70 -14.58 2.75 0.84
CA GLN A 70 -14.39 2.67 2.29
C GLN A 70 -12.99 2.19 2.67
N VAL A 71 -12.39 1.28 1.88
CA VAL A 71 -10.98 0.88 2.03
C VAL A 71 -10.06 2.10 1.87
N ILE A 72 -10.30 2.93 0.85
CA ILE A 72 -9.49 4.14 0.63
C ILE A 72 -9.68 5.14 1.78
N GLU A 73 -10.91 5.36 2.25
CA GLU A 73 -11.18 6.26 3.39
C GLU A 73 -10.49 5.81 4.69
N ASN A 74 -10.38 4.49 4.91
CA ASN A 74 -9.66 3.93 6.05
C ASN A 74 -8.14 4.11 5.94
N HIS A 75 -7.59 4.01 4.73
CA HIS A 75 -6.16 3.88 4.50
C HIS A 75 -5.50 5.10 3.87
N TYR A 76 -6.24 6.13 3.48
CA TYR A 76 -5.72 7.31 2.81
C TYR A 76 -6.26 8.57 3.46
N GLU A 77 -5.37 9.47 3.86
CA GLU A 77 -5.76 10.67 4.59
C GLU A 77 -5.04 11.92 4.09
N GLY A 78 -5.75 13.05 4.20
CA GLY A 78 -5.15 14.37 4.14
C GLY A 78 -4.53 14.75 5.49
N TYR A 79 -3.35 15.34 5.47
CA TYR A 79 -2.68 15.89 6.64
C TYR A 79 -2.12 17.29 6.34
N PRO A 80 -2.09 18.20 7.33
CA PRO A 80 -1.48 19.50 7.16
C PRO A 80 0.04 19.38 7.08
N ASP A 81 0.64 19.92 6.02
CA ASP A 81 2.09 20.15 5.94
C ASP A 81 2.35 21.62 5.55
N LYS A 82 2.89 22.36 6.52
CA LYS A 82 3.10 23.81 6.41
C LYS A 82 1.76 24.52 6.09
N ASN A 83 1.62 25.03 4.86
CA ASN A 83 0.46 25.78 4.38
C ASN A 83 -0.34 25.03 3.30
N LYS A 84 -0.14 23.71 3.18
CA LYS A 84 -0.82 22.88 2.18
C LYS A 84 -1.36 21.61 2.82
N VAL A 85 -2.47 21.11 2.30
CA VAL A 85 -2.92 19.74 2.60
C VAL A 85 -2.11 18.80 1.71
N ARG A 86 -1.50 17.80 2.34
CA ARG A 86 -0.80 16.70 1.68
C ARG A 86 -1.56 15.41 1.95
N PHE A 87 -1.33 14.40 1.13
CA PHE A 87 -1.98 13.11 1.27
C PHE A 87 -0.96 12.00 1.52
N ARG A 88 -1.39 10.98 2.25
CA ARG A 88 -0.56 9.81 2.58
C ARG A 88 -1.44 8.60 2.82
N PHE A 89 -0.85 7.44 2.61
CA PHE A 89 -1.39 6.18 3.09
C PHE A 89 -1.08 6.00 4.58
N LYS A 90 -1.99 5.32 5.29
CA LYS A 90 -1.85 4.96 6.70
C LYS A 90 -2.30 3.53 6.97
N SER A 91 -1.71 2.96 8.01
CA SER A 91 -2.13 1.70 8.63
C SER A 91 -2.88 1.97 9.94
N SER A 92 -3.62 0.98 10.44
CA SER A 92 -4.33 1.06 11.73
C SER A 92 -3.41 1.33 12.93
N ASP A 93 -2.12 1.04 12.83
CA ASP A 93 -1.11 1.32 13.85
C ASP A 93 -0.48 2.73 13.76
N ASN A 94 -1.00 3.58 12.86
CA ASN A 94 -0.49 4.91 12.53
C ASN A 94 0.86 4.93 11.78
N THR A 95 1.33 3.80 11.25
CA THR A 95 2.41 3.80 10.25
C THR A 95 1.92 4.49 8.99
N THR A 96 2.73 5.39 8.42
CA THR A 96 2.33 6.18 7.25
C THR A 96 3.33 6.11 6.11
N PHE A 97 2.83 6.19 4.88
CA PHE A 97 3.62 6.23 3.65
C PHE A 97 3.04 7.29 2.71
N ALA A 98 3.84 8.30 2.40
CA ALA A 98 3.51 9.28 1.37
C ALA A 98 4.40 9.00 0.16
N SER A 99 3.79 8.90 -1.03
CA SER A 99 4.55 8.85 -2.27
C SER A 99 5.26 10.19 -2.51
N ARG A 100 6.22 10.19 -3.44
CA ARG A 100 6.91 11.43 -3.83
C ARG A 100 5.99 12.45 -4.53
N TYR A 101 4.93 12.02 -5.21
CA TYR A 101 4.00 12.84 -6.00
C TYR A 101 2.64 13.03 -5.31
N ILE A 102 2.72 13.53 -4.08
CA ILE A 102 1.62 13.72 -3.13
C ILE A 102 0.34 14.35 -3.74
N THR A 103 0.49 15.24 -4.71
CA THR A 103 -0.63 15.96 -5.36
C THR A 103 -1.25 15.19 -6.53
N ASP A 104 -0.46 14.44 -7.29
CA ASP A 104 -0.92 13.78 -8.52
C ASP A 104 -1.64 12.45 -8.19
N ASP A 105 -1.19 11.74 -7.15
CA ASP A 105 -1.83 10.51 -6.70
C ASP A 105 -3.24 10.79 -6.16
N TYR A 106 -3.43 11.86 -5.39
CA TYR A 106 -4.75 12.27 -4.93
C TYR A 106 -5.69 12.57 -6.08
N GLN A 107 -5.24 13.34 -7.08
CA GLN A 107 -6.08 13.69 -8.24
C GLN A 107 -6.51 12.43 -9.01
N ASN A 108 -5.61 11.46 -9.18
CA ASN A 108 -5.94 10.21 -9.84
C ASN A 108 -6.89 9.34 -9.00
N ILE A 109 -6.71 9.25 -7.68
CA ILE A 109 -7.58 8.44 -6.80
C ILE A 109 -8.98 9.06 -6.67
N SER A 110 -9.05 10.37 -6.49
CA SER A 110 -10.31 11.13 -6.30
C SER A 110 -11.14 11.30 -7.60
N CYS A 111 -10.53 11.16 -8.78
CA CYS A 111 -11.26 11.19 -10.05
C CYS A 111 -12.08 9.92 -10.35
N PHE A 112 -11.78 8.78 -9.69
CA PHE A 112 -12.50 7.51 -9.90
C PHE A 112 -13.75 7.32 -9.01
N SER A 113 -14.09 8.30 -8.16
CA SER A 113 -15.31 8.28 -7.35
C SER A 113 -16.54 8.90 -8.06
N LEU A 114 -16.67 8.70 -9.38
CA LEU A 114 -17.85 9.07 -10.17
C LEU A 114 -18.71 7.85 -10.48
#